data_AF-A0A9D1LB00-F1
#
_entry.id   AF-A0A9D1LB00-F1
#
_cell.length_a   1.000
_cell.length_b   1.000
_cell.length_c   1.000
_cell.angle_alpha   90.00
_cell.angle_beta   90.00
_cell.angle_gamma   90.00
#
_symmetry.space_group_name_H-M   'P 1'
#
loop_
_entity.id
_entity.type
_entity.pdbx_description
1 polymer ?
#
loop_
_entity_poly.entity_id
_entity_poly.type
_entity_poly.pdbx_seq_one_letter_code
_entity_poly.pdbx_strand_id
1 'polypeptide(L)'
;MKSSDLRNVVLLGHGGVGKTSAAEAMLYNAGATDRLGRINEGNTVLDYDQEEIRRQASVSLAIAPFDWKNSTVNIIDTPGYFDFAGEMLEGVSVADSAVIVAAGAMSVGTEKAWDFANSRNLPRVIFVNKMNDDTADFDKIYGELKDVLGRSCVALQLPIRKNNKLVGIVDGITMEASMFDQDGNLTEC
;
A
#
# COMPACT_ATOMS: atom_id res chain seq x y z
N MET A 1 15.24 14.94 -17.58
CA MET A 1 14.57 14.63 -16.31
C MET A 1 15.12 15.59 -15.26
N LYS A 2 14.28 16.40 -14.61
CA LYS A 2 14.76 17.21 -13.46
C LYS A 2 14.72 16.31 -12.23
N SER A 3 15.70 16.47 -11.34
CA SER A 3 15.71 15.75 -10.05
C SER A 3 14.43 15.98 -9.23
N SER A 4 13.71 17.08 -9.47
CA SER A 4 12.45 17.43 -8.80
C SER A 4 11.28 16.49 -9.11
N ASP A 5 11.40 15.70 -10.17
CA ASP A 5 10.29 14.90 -10.71
C ASP A 5 10.42 13.41 -10.32
N LEU A 6 11.48 13.06 -9.58
CA LEU A 6 11.69 11.73 -9.01
C LEU A 6 10.97 11.60 -7.66
N ARG A 7 10.34 10.46 -7.41
CA ARG A 7 9.70 10.13 -6.14
C ARG A 7 10.09 8.72 -5.70
N ASN A 8 10.84 8.61 -4.61
CA ASN A 8 11.10 7.31 -3.97
C ASN A 8 10.02 7.06 -2.91
N VAL A 9 9.18 6.04 -3.14
CA VAL A 9 8.04 5.73 -2.28
C VAL A 9 8.24 4.34 -1.68
N VAL A 10 8.33 4.25 -0.35
CA VAL A 10 8.46 2.95 0.33
C VAL A 10 7.12 2.40 0.79
N LEU A 11 6.87 1.12 0.54
CA LEU A 11 5.74 0.39 1.10
C LEU A 11 6.12 -0.23 2.43
N LEU A 12 5.37 0.09 3.47
CA LEU A 12 5.58 -0.42 4.83
C LEU A 12 4.31 -1.08 5.37
N GLY A 13 4.46 -1.95 6.36
CA GLY A 13 3.34 -2.65 6.99
C GLY A 13 3.64 -4.13 7.23
N HIS A 14 2.75 -4.79 7.96
CA HIS A 14 2.94 -6.16 8.40
C HIS A 14 3.01 -7.18 7.24
N GLY A 15 3.45 -8.41 7.52
CA GLY A 15 3.38 -9.52 6.58
C GLY A 15 1.94 -9.78 6.13
N GLY A 16 1.74 -10.07 4.85
CA GLY A 16 0.43 -10.47 4.32
C GLY A 16 -0.63 -9.38 4.15
N VAL A 17 -0.33 -8.11 4.48
CA VAL A 17 -1.27 -6.97 4.28
C VAL A 17 -1.40 -6.56 2.81
N GLY A 18 -0.54 -7.08 1.93
CA GLY A 18 -0.62 -6.88 0.47
C GLY A 18 0.23 -5.73 -0.07
N LYS A 19 1.42 -5.50 0.50
CA LYS A 19 2.37 -4.48 0.00
C LYS A 19 2.80 -4.75 -1.44
N THR A 20 3.35 -5.93 -1.70
CA THR A 20 3.72 -6.39 -3.04
C THR A 20 2.55 -6.34 -4.02
N SER A 21 1.37 -6.81 -3.61
CA SER A 21 0.16 -6.72 -4.46
C SER A 21 -0.24 -5.28 -4.79
N ALA A 22 -0.07 -4.34 -3.85
CA ALA A 22 -0.32 -2.93 -4.11
C ALA A 22 0.71 -2.35 -5.08
N ALA A 23 1.99 -2.70 -4.96
CA ALA A 23 3.03 -2.27 -5.89
C ALA A 23 2.81 -2.85 -7.31
N GLU A 24 2.44 -4.14 -7.43
CA GLU A 24 2.07 -4.76 -8.71
C GLU A 24 0.87 -4.06 -9.35
N ALA A 25 -0.13 -3.67 -8.56
CA ALA A 25 -1.27 -2.90 -9.05
C ALA A 25 -0.87 -1.49 -9.50
N MET A 26 0.06 -0.82 -8.81
CA MET A 26 0.61 0.47 -9.23
C MET A 26 1.34 0.35 -10.58
N LEU A 27 2.19 -0.67 -10.74
CA LEU A 27 2.94 -0.92 -11.98
C LEU A 27 1.99 -1.21 -13.15
N TYR A 28 1.01 -2.07 -12.94
CA TYR A 28 0.01 -2.40 -13.96
C TYR A 28 -0.82 -1.19 -14.37
N ASN A 29 -1.34 -0.42 -13.40
CA ASN A 29 -2.15 0.77 -13.68
C ASN A 29 -1.34 1.90 -14.35
N ALA A 30 -0.02 1.96 -14.11
CA ALA A 30 0.88 2.86 -14.80
C ALA A 30 1.25 2.38 -16.23
N GLY A 31 0.85 1.16 -16.62
CA GLY A 31 1.24 0.54 -17.89
C GLY A 31 2.71 0.10 -17.93
N ALA A 32 3.38 -0.03 -16.78
CA ALA A 32 4.75 -0.52 -16.69
C ALA A 32 4.85 -2.04 -16.85
N THR A 33 3.73 -2.75 -16.64
CA THR A 33 3.60 -4.19 -16.87
C THR A 33 2.35 -4.49 -17.68
N ASP A 34 2.43 -5.47 -18.58
CA ASP A 34 1.30 -5.89 -19.43
C ASP A 34 0.25 -6.72 -18.68
N ARG A 35 0.57 -7.14 -17.45
CA ARG A 35 -0.30 -7.95 -16.59
C ARG A 35 -0.19 -7.54 -15.14
N LEU A 36 -1.24 -7.83 -14.38
CA LEU A 36 -1.22 -7.74 -12.93
C LEU A 36 -0.56 -8.98 -12.33
N GLY A 37 0.61 -8.79 -11.71
CA GLY A 37 1.34 -9.85 -11.01
C GLY A 37 0.61 -10.34 -9.76
N ARG A 38 0.78 -11.63 -9.46
CA ARG A 38 0.09 -12.35 -8.40
C ARG A 38 1.06 -13.24 -7.65
N ILE A 39 1.19 -12.99 -6.34
CA ILE A 39 2.10 -13.72 -5.45
C ILE A 39 1.81 -15.22 -5.47
N ASN A 40 0.54 -15.61 -5.46
CA ASN A 40 0.14 -17.01 -5.44
C ASN A 40 0.45 -17.77 -6.74
N GLU A 41 0.62 -17.04 -7.85
CA GLU A 41 1.02 -17.59 -9.14
C GLU A 41 2.54 -17.50 -9.36
N GLY A 42 3.30 -16.92 -8.41
CA GLY A 42 4.75 -16.78 -8.47
C GLY A 42 5.23 -15.93 -9.65
N ASN A 43 4.42 -14.96 -10.08
CA ASN A 43 4.59 -14.27 -11.35
C ASN A 43 4.68 -12.74 -11.24
N THR A 44 4.84 -12.25 -10.00
CA THR A 44 5.15 -10.87 -9.64
C THR A 44 6.50 -10.44 -10.21
N VAL A 45 6.64 -9.14 -10.47
CA VAL A 45 7.89 -8.52 -10.89
C VAL A 45 8.80 -8.24 -9.68
N LEU A 46 8.21 -7.99 -8.50
CA LEU A 46 8.96 -7.63 -7.28
C LEU A 46 9.51 -8.84 -6.53
N ASP A 47 8.71 -9.90 -6.33
CA ASP A 47 9.15 -11.15 -5.69
C ASP A 47 9.61 -12.15 -6.77
N TYR A 48 10.85 -12.03 -7.26
CA TYR A 48 11.39 -12.90 -8.31
C TYR A 48 12.34 -13.99 -7.81
N ASP A 49 12.77 -13.93 -6.54
CA ASP A 49 13.63 -14.97 -5.96
C ASP A 49 12.83 -16.26 -5.71
N GLN A 50 13.48 -17.42 -5.90
CA GLN A 50 12.84 -18.72 -5.70
C GLN A 50 12.33 -18.91 -4.27
N GLU A 51 13.00 -18.33 -3.28
CA GLU A 51 12.59 -18.42 -1.88
C GLU A 51 11.33 -17.58 -1.62
N GLU A 52 11.20 -16.41 -2.24
CA GLU A 52 10.00 -15.56 -2.12
C GLU A 52 8.79 -16.22 -2.78
N ILE A 53 8.99 -16.79 -3.97
CA ILE A 53 7.96 -17.58 -4.67
C ILE A 53 7.53 -18.78 -3.82
N ARG A 54 8.50 -19.49 -3.22
CA ARG A 54 8.23 -20.67 -2.37
C ARG A 54 7.47 -20.28 -1.09
N ARG A 55 7.87 -19.18 -0.45
CA ARG A 55 7.26 -18.70 0.80
C ARG A 55 5.97 -17.92 0.59
N GLN A 56 5.72 -17.48 -0.65
CA GLN A 56 4.67 -16.51 -0.98
C GLN A 56 4.77 -15.24 -0.12
N ALA A 57 6.00 -14.80 0.10
CA ALA A 57 6.34 -13.65 0.93
C ALA A 57 7.70 -13.10 0.57
N SER A 58 7.78 -11.77 0.44
CA SER A 58 9.03 -11.05 0.24
C SER A 58 10.00 -11.27 1.41
N VAL A 59 11.25 -11.53 1.08
CA VAL A 59 12.37 -11.69 2.02
C VAL A 59 13.45 -10.64 1.79
N SER A 60 13.47 -10.01 0.60
CA SER A 60 14.37 -8.93 0.24
C SER A 60 13.59 -7.66 -0.13
N LEU A 61 14.25 -6.51 -0.06
CA LEU A 61 13.74 -5.28 -0.63
C LEU A 61 13.80 -5.33 -2.17
N ALA A 62 12.74 -4.86 -2.83
CA ALA A 62 12.66 -4.76 -4.28
C ALA A 62 12.31 -3.33 -4.71
N ILE A 63 12.86 -2.89 -5.86
CA ILE A 63 12.60 -1.56 -6.42
C ILE A 63 12.08 -1.71 -7.85
N ALA A 64 10.96 -1.06 -8.16
CA ALA A 64 10.44 -0.99 -9.51
C ALA A 64 10.15 0.47 -9.91
N PRO A 65 10.81 1.00 -10.96
CA PRO A 65 10.51 2.31 -11.49
C PRO A 65 9.28 2.26 -12.42
N PHE A 66 8.45 3.30 -12.38
CA PHE A 66 7.42 3.55 -13.38
C PHE A 66 7.15 5.05 -13.55
N ASP A 67 6.70 5.44 -14.73
CA ASP A 67 6.27 6.83 -14.97
C ASP A 67 4.80 7.00 -14.59
N TRP A 68 4.50 8.07 -13.87
CA TRP A 68 3.14 8.45 -13.51
C TRP A 68 2.94 9.95 -13.70
N LYS A 69 2.07 10.31 -14.65
CA LYS A 69 1.84 11.71 -15.07
C LYS A 69 3.17 12.38 -15.46
N ASN A 70 3.61 13.39 -14.70
CA ASN A 70 4.82 14.17 -14.95
C ASN A 70 5.97 13.80 -13.99
N SER A 71 5.95 12.59 -13.42
CA SER A 71 6.94 12.14 -12.44
C SER A 71 7.35 10.70 -12.68
N THR A 72 8.59 10.38 -12.32
CA THR A 72 9.08 8.99 -12.28
C THR A 72 9.05 8.54 -10.82
N VAL A 73 8.36 7.45 -10.55
CA VAL A 73 8.19 6.87 -9.22
C VAL A 73 9.04 5.62 -9.12
N ASN A 74 9.88 5.54 -8.09
CA ASN A 74 10.52 4.31 -7.67
C ASN A 74 9.70 3.76 -6.50
N ILE A 75 8.90 2.71 -6.74
CA ILE A 75 8.27 2.00 -5.64
C ILE A 75 9.30 1.06 -5.00
N ILE A 76 9.41 1.14 -3.69
CA ILE A 76 10.31 0.31 -2.88
C ILE A 76 9.41 -0.61 -2.07
N ASP A 77 9.30 -1.86 -2.50
CA ASP A 77 8.59 -2.89 -1.74
C ASP A 77 9.52 -3.49 -0.70
N THR A 78 9.02 -3.67 0.53
CA THR A 78 9.82 -4.16 1.65
C THR A 78 9.19 -5.38 2.29
N PRO A 79 10.00 -6.31 2.83
CA PRO A 79 9.49 -7.42 3.62
C PRO A 79 8.66 -6.97 4.83
N GLY A 80 7.58 -7.71 5.13
CA GLY A 80 6.67 -7.39 6.24
C GLY A 80 6.92 -8.10 7.57
N TYR A 81 7.84 -9.07 7.58
CA TYR A 81 8.13 -9.88 8.77
C TYR A 81 9.33 -9.33 9.53
N PHE A 82 9.33 -9.50 10.86
CA PHE A 82 10.34 -8.92 11.74
C PHE A 82 11.75 -9.42 11.48
N ASP A 83 11.88 -10.66 11.01
CA ASP A 83 13.16 -11.27 10.68
C ASP A 83 13.90 -10.51 9.57
N PHE A 84 13.18 -9.67 8.81
CA PHE A 84 13.70 -8.88 7.68
C PHE A 84 13.62 -7.37 7.95
N ALA A 85 13.63 -6.94 9.22
CA ALA A 85 13.57 -5.52 9.57
C ALA A 85 14.75 -4.69 9.02
N GLY A 86 15.90 -5.31 8.73
CA GLY A 86 17.04 -4.66 8.07
C GLY A 86 16.67 -4.08 6.70
N GLU A 87 16.05 -4.91 5.85
CA GLU A 87 15.56 -4.53 4.51
C GLU A 87 14.57 -3.35 4.58
N MET A 88 13.67 -3.39 5.56
CA MET A 88 12.72 -2.30 5.79
C MET A 88 13.42 -0.98 6.13
N LEU A 89 14.44 -1.02 7.00
CA LEU A 89 15.22 0.16 7.39
C LEU A 89 16.03 0.72 6.21
N GLU A 90 16.56 -0.15 5.34
CA GLU A 90 17.25 0.26 4.12
C GLU A 90 16.29 1.00 3.18
N GLY A 91 15.09 0.47 2.94
CA GLY A 91 14.09 1.15 2.10
C GLY A 91 13.66 2.49 2.67
N VAL A 92 13.41 2.56 3.98
CA VAL A 92 13.11 3.81 4.69
C VAL A 92 14.27 4.83 4.59
N SER A 93 15.52 4.36 4.51
CA SER A 93 16.68 5.24 4.48
C SER A 93 16.87 6.00 3.17
N VAL A 94 16.30 5.48 2.07
CA VAL A 94 16.42 6.03 0.71
C VAL A 94 15.10 6.59 0.17
N ALA A 95 14.00 6.45 0.91
CA ALA A 95 12.69 6.92 0.50
C ALA A 95 12.47 8.42 0.77
N ASP A 96 11.73 9.07 -0.13
CA ASP A 96 11.25 10.44 0.05
C ASP A 96 9.89 10.48 0.77
N SER A 97 9.13 9.38 0.71
CA SER A 97 7.80 9.25 1.30
C SER A 97 7.42 7.78 1.53
N ALA A 98 6.40 7.53 2.36
CA ALA A 98 5.95 6.18 2.69
C ALA A 98 4.45 5.97 2.44
N VAL A 99 4.09 4.75 2.01
CA VAL A 99 2.72 4.23 2.05
C VAL A 99 2.69 3.09 3.05
N ILE A 100 1.93 3.27 4.13
CA ILE A 100 1.73 2.22 5.13
C ILE A 100 0.48 1.44 4.73
N VAL A 101 0.68 0.19 4.32
CA VAL A 101 -0.42 -0.72 3.96
C VAL A 101 -0.91 -1.41 5.23
N ALA A 102 -2.20 -1.26 5.51
CA ALA A 102 -2.87 -1.87 6.66
C ALA A 102 -4.04 -2.73 6.17
N ALA A 103 -4.28 -3.88 6.81
CA ALA A 103 -5.43 -4.73 6.52
C ALA A 103 -5.83 -5.49 7.78
N GLY A 104 -7.13 -5.60 8.04
CA GLY A 104 -7.63 -6.22 9.27
C GLY A 104 -7.22 -5.43 10.53
N ALA A 105 -7.27 -6.09 11.69
CA ALA A 105 -6.94 -5.46 12.96
C ALA A 105 -5.50 -4.91 12.99
N MET A 106 -5.33 -3.82 13.72
CA MET A 106 -4.05 -3.17 13.92
C MET A 106 -3.02 -4.15 14.48
N SER A 107 -1.85 -4.16 13.85
CA SER A 107 -0.77 -5.07 14.18
C SER A 107 0.46 -4.31 14.66
N VAL A 108 1.30 -4.98 15.44
CA VAL A 108 2.62 -4.46 15.85
C VAL A 108 3.48 -4.07 14.64
N GLY A 109 3.28 -4.74 13.48
CA GLY A 109 3.97 -4.40 12.25
C GLY A 109 3.58 -3.04 11.68
N THR A 110 2.30 -2.67 11.79
CA THR A 110 1.80 -1.36 11.33
C THR A 110 2.27 -0.23 12.26
N GLU A 111 2.34 -0.47 13.57
CA GLU A 111 2.88 0.50 14.54
C GLU A 111 4.37 0.77 14.27
N LYS A 112 5.16 -0.29 14.10
CA LYS A 112 6.58 -0.15 13.73
C LYS A 112 6.78 0.54 12.39
N ALA A 113 5.94 0.25 11.39
CA ALA A 113 5.97 0.96 10.11
C ALA A 113 5.76 2.47 10.30
N TRP A 114 4.84 2.86 11.18
CA TRP A 114 4.62 4.27 11.55
C TRP A 114 5.85 4.88 12.23
N ASP A 115 6.44 4.17 13.19
CA ASP A 115 7.62 4.63 13.92
C ASP A 115 8.86 4.76 13.03
N PHE A 116 9.07 3.82 12.10
CA PHE A 116 10.17 3.91 11.15
C PHE A 116 10.01 5.12 10.23
N ALA A 117 8.81 5.35 9.71
CA ALA A 117 8.55 6.56 8.94
C ALA A 117 8.72 7.84 9.79
N ASN A 118 8.38 7.83 11.09
CA ASN A 118 8.63 8.96 12.02
C ASN A 118 10.12 9.22 12.20
N SER A 119 10.91 8.17 12.38
CA SER A 119 12.36 8.28 12.61
C SER A 119 13.10 9.03 11.49
N ARG A 120 12.55 9.03 10.28
CA ARG A 120 13.08 9.74 9.10
C ARG A 120 12.25 10.96 8.68
N ASN A 121 11.23 11.34 9.46
CA ASN A 121 10.29 12.41 9.12
C ASN A 121 9.66 12.27 7.72
N LEU A 122 9.38 11.05 7.29
CA LEU A 122 8.83 10.81 5.96
C LEU A 122 7.38 11.31 5.87
N PRO A 123 6.99 12.10 4.87
CA PRO A 123 5.59 12.27 4.49
C PRO A 123 4.97 10.90 4.20
N ARG A 124 3.75 10.66 4.67
CA ARG A 124 3.13 9.33 4.50
C ARG A 124 1.63 9.36 4.37
N VAL A 125 1.11 8.30 3.78
CA VAL A 125 -0.31 7.96 3.72
C VAL A 125 -0.52 6.53 4.22
N ILE A 126 -1.72 6.22 4.71
CA ILE A 126 -2.12 4.87 5.07
C ILE A 126 -3.09 4.36 4.01
N PHE A 127 -2.80 3.21 3.43
CA PHE A 127 -3.68 2.51 2.52
C PHE A 127 -4.33 1.33 3.24
N VAL A 128 -5.64 1.43 3.49
CA VAL A 128 -6.42 0.34 4.08
C VAL A 128 -6.82 -0.63 2.97
N ASN A 129 -6.12 -1.75 2.90
CA ASN A 129 -6.25 -2.78 1.87
C ASN A 129 -7.27 -3.87 2.28
N LYS A 130 -7.60 -4.74 1.32
CA LYS A 130 -8.51 -5.88 1.48
C LYS A 130 -9.93 -5.52 1.90
N MET A 131 -10.38 -4.31 1.56
CA MET A 131 -11.73 -3.83 1.87
C MET A 131 -12.85 -4.58 1.12
N ASN A 132 -12.48 -5.41 0.14
CA ASN A 132 -13.35 -6.37 -0.54
C ASN A 132 -13.64 -7.63 0.29
N ASP A 133 -12.89 -7.89 1.37
CA ASP A 133 -13.12 -9.05 2.24
C ASP A 133 -14.40 -8.85 3.06
N ASP A 134 -15.20 -9.91 3.20
CA ASP A 134 -16.49 -9.87 3.93
C ASP A 134 -16.33 -9.47 5.40
N THR A 135 -15.14 -9.71 5.97
CA THR A 135 -14.79 -9.40 7.37
C THR A 135 -14.08 -8.06 7.54
N ALA A 136 -13.75 -7.37 6.45
CA ALA A 136 -13.12 -6.06 6.55
C ALA A 136 -14.08 -5.08 7.22
N ASP A 137 -13.58 -4.24 8.12
CA ASP A 137 -14.36 -3.22 8.84
C ASP A 137 -13.51 -1.96 8.92
N PHE A 138 -13.81 -0.99 8.05
CA PHE A 138 -13.02 0.25 7.97
C PHE A 138 -13.13 1.06 9.25
N ASP A 139 -14.31 1.17 9.84
CA ASP A 139 -14.52 2.00 11.04
C ASP A 139 -13.74 1.44 12.22
N LYS A 140 -13.71 0.11 12.36
CA LYS A 140 -12.88 -0.56 13.36
C LYS A 140 -11.39 -0.30 13.11
N ILE A 141 -10.91 -0.53 11.89
CA ILE A 141 -9.49 -0.32 11.54
C ILE A 141 -9.08 1.14 11.76
N TYR A 142 -9.91 2.08 11.29
CA TYR A 142 -9.69 3.50 11.46
C TYR A 142 -9.69 3.91 12.95
N GLY A 143 -10.61 3.35 13.75
CA GLY A 143 -10.63 3.56 15.20
C GLY A 143 -9.33 3.11 15.86
N GLU A 144 -8.89 1.88 15.58
CA GLU A 144 -7.63 1.34 16.10
C GLU A 144 -6.40 2.16 15.65
N LEU A 145 -6.35 2.57 14.38
CA LEU A 145 -5.31 3.46 13.88
C LEU A 145 -5.35 4.81 14.60
N LYS A 146 -6.52 5.38 14.83
CA LYS A 146 -6.67 6.67 15.50
C LYS A 146 -6.27 6.62 16.98
N ASP A 147 -6.53 5.51 17.66
CA ASP A 147 -6.14 5.32 19.05
C ASP A 147 -4.61 5.29 19.22
N VAL A 148 -3.90 4.67 18.28
CA VAL A 148 -2.42 4.58 18.31
C VAL A 148 -1.76 5.84 17.75
N LEU A 149 -2.23 6.33 16.60
CA LEU A 149 -1.59 7.40 15.84
C LEU A 149 -2.07 8.80 16.26
N GLY A 150 -3.17 8.87 17.03
CA GLY A 150 -3.75 10.09 17.54
C GLY A 150 -4.30 11.01 16.46
N ARG A 151 -4.20 12.33 16.71
CA ARG A 151 -4.81 13.38 15.88
C ARG A 151 -4.25 13.46 14.45
N SER A 152 -3.09 12.85 14.20
CA SER A 152 -2.47 12.82 12.87
C SER A 152 -3.16 11.86 11.90
N CYS A 153 -4.03 10.97 12.39
CA CYS A 153 -4.78 10.03 11.55
C CYS A 153 -6.10 10.65 11.05
N VAL A 154 -6.09 11.13 9.82
CA VAL A 154 -7.25 11.73 9.15
C VAL A 154 -7.67 10.85 7.98
N ALA A 155 -8.94 10.44 7.97
CA ALA A 155 -9.51 9.71 6.83
C ALA A 155 -9.75 10.68 5.67
N LEU A 156 -9.05 10.46 4.55
CA LEU A 156 -9.25 11.23 3.31
C LEU A 156 -10.34 10.64 2.43
N GLN A 157 -10.50 9.32 2.47
CA GLN A 157 -11.49 8.57 1.71
C GLN A 157 -12.28 7.66 2.66
N LEU A 158 -13.59 7.57 2.43
CA LEU A 158 -14.50 6.71 3.19
C LEU A 158 -15.13 5.66 2.27
N PRO A 159 -15.15 4.38 2.65
CA PRO A 159 -15.76 3.34 1.82
C PRO A 159 -17.30 3.42 1.86
N ILE A 160 -17.92 3.32 0.69
CA ILE A 160 -19.37 3.12 0.56
C ILE A 160 -19.62 1.62 0.57
N ARG A 161 -20.46 1.15 1.50
CA ARG A 161 -20.78 -0.28 1.64
C ARG A 161 -22.26 -0.56 1.50
N LYS A 162 -22.58 -1.67 0.83
CA LYS A 162 -23.94 -2.21 0.67
C LYS A 162 -23.90 -3.72 0.91
N ASN A 163 -24.70 -4.20 1.88
CA ASN A 163 -24.71 -5.61 2.29
C ASN A 163 -23.30 -6.15 2.59
N ASN A 164 -22.52 -5.40 3.38
CA ASN A 164 -21.11 -5.64 3.73
C ASN A 164 -20.11 -5.64 2.56
N LYS A 165 -20.54 -5.47 1.32
CA LYS A 165 -19.64 -5.35 0.16
C LYS A 165 -19.24 -3.90 -0.04
N LEU A 166 -17.96 -3.69 -0.36
CA LEU A 166 -17.47 -2.42 -0.87
C LEU A 166 -18.09 -2.16 -2.24
N VAL A 167 -18.78 -1.03 -2.39
CA VAL A 167 -19.47 -0.65 -3.64
C VAL A 167 -19.07 0.72 -4.16
N GLY A 168 -18.26 1.46 -3.41
CA GLY A 168 -17.74 2.76 -3.84
C GLY A 168 -16.88 3.40 -2.77
N ILE A 169 -16.48 4.64 -3.02
CA ILE A 169 -15.73 5.49 -2.10
C ILE A 169 -16.24 6.92 -2.18
N VAL A 170 -16.20 7.62 -1.04
CA VAL A 170 -16.37 9.07 -0.94
C VAL A 170 -14.98 9.68 -0.75
N ASP A 171 -14.62 10.63 -1.59
CA ASP A 171 -13.35 11.37 -1.50
C ASP A 171 -13.59 12.72 -0.82
N GLY A 172 -12.98 12.90 0.36
CA GLY A 172 -13.11 14.13 1.15
C GLY A 172 -12.28 15.30 0.62
N ILE A 173 -11.39 15.08 -0.35
CA ILE A 173 -10.59 16.13 -1.00
C ILE A 173 -11.39 16.73 -2.16
N THR A 174 -11.94 15.88 -3.03
CA THR A 174 -12.76 16.36 -4.16
C THR A 174 -14.21 16.61 -3.77
N MET A 175 -14.65 16.10 -2.62
CA MET A 175 -16.04 16.14 -2.13
C MET A 175 -17.00 15.37 -3.04
N GLU A 176 -16.52 14.32 -3.70
CA GLU A 176 -17.28 13.50 -4.65
C GLU A 176 -17.43 12.05 -4.16
N ALA A 177 -18.44 11.37 -4.69
CA ALA A 177 -18.67 9.95 -4.46
C ALA A 177 -18.57 9.19 -5.78
N SER A 178 -17.84 8.09 -5.78
CA SER A 178 -17.70 7.20 -6.93
C SER A 178 -18.07 5.78 -6.56
N MET A 179 -18.72 5.07 -7.48
CA MET A 179 -19.15 3.68 -7.31
C MET A 179 -18.31 2.74 -8.18
N PHE A 180 -18.09 1.52 -7.72
CA PHE A 180 -17.43 0.49 -8.51
C PHE A 180 -18.39 -0.07 -9.57
N ASP A 181 -17.92 -0.16 -10.81
CA ASP A 181 -18.61 -0.88 -11.89
C ASP A 181 -18.40 -2.40 -11.78
N GLN A 182 -18.86 -3.16 -12.77
CA GLN A 182 -18.74 -4.63 -12.80
C GLN A 182 -17.28 -5.10 -12.97
N ASP A 183 -16.43 -4.26 -13.54
CA ASP A 183 -15.03 -4.53 -13.82
C ASP A 183 -14.10 -4.03 -12.67
N GLY A 184 -14.68 -3.35 -11.67
CA GLY A 184 -13.96 -2.82 -10.51
C GLY A 184 -13.40 -1.41 -10.72
N ASN A 185 -13.80 -0.70 -11.77
CA ASN A 185 -13.41 0.70 -11.99
C ASN A 185 -14.34 1.64 -11.25
N LEU A 186 -13.80 2.77 -10.80
CA LEU A 186 -14.59 3.84 -10.18
C LEU A 186 -15.28 4.68 -11.26
N THR A 187 -16.59 4.82 -11.12
CA THR A 187 -17.45 5.70 -11.93
C THR A 187 -18.03 6.77 -11.01
N GLU A 188 -17.87 8.05 -11.37
CA GLU A 188 -18.49 9.17 -10.65
C GLU A 188 -20.02 9.04 -10.64
N CYS A 189 -20.64 9.39 -9.50
CA CYS A 189 -22.09 9.42 -9.35
C CYS A 189 -22.74 10.61 -10.06
#